data_AF-A0A8I2ZPD3-F1
#
_entry.id   AF-A0A8I2ZPD3-F1
#
_cell.length_a   1.000
_cell.length_b   1.000
_cell.length_c   1.000
_cell.angle_alpha   90.00
_cell.angle_beta   90.00
_cell.angle_gamma   90.00
#
_symmetry.space_group_name_H-M   'P 1'
#
loop_
_entity.id
_entity.type
_entity.pdbx_description
1 polymer ?
#
loop_
_entity_poly.entity_id
_entity_poly.type
_entity_poly.pdbx_seq_one_letter_code
_entity_poly.pdbx_strand_id
1 'polypeptide(L)'
;MRFKTELKNIRTFSKLTAALNSLEKIAWVRLDDDTARFTVIPDTGSQVWASLSMDFMFENYHIQSAEANNTINLELPLQPLQRALKSALNSTSASLRLTKKEGVPVLSMTITTTTDASAPSAAAAHRAASLDDDPFDDDLPPEHLETSLRREREKIITQDIPVRVLHPETVETIMQPKVREPDVHIQLPPLLQLKAISDRFTKLALASGPAASRAGGPKLELSANMHGALRLRIASEAVDISSTWTGLENPQLDPAQIQGPIEEHPSARFREAGPDKWATVRVDGKDWSRVLSVGRLEGRVIACFADDHALILYVYVPQYDDSGADDSVVTFVDTSRIEPAFGP
;
A
#
# COMPACT_ATOMS: atom_id res chain seq x y z
N MET A 1 8.62 6.21 26.02
CA MET A 1 8.23 6.67 24.68
C MET A 1 6.78 7.09 24.71
N ARG A 2 6.44 8.20 24.07
CA ARG A 2 5.09 8.71 23.90
C ARG A 2 4.90 9.03 22.43
N PHE A 3 3.82 8.54 21.85
CA PHE A 3 3.37 8.93 20.52
C PHE A 3 1.89 9.23 20.62
N LYS A 4 1.48 10.41 20.17
CA LYS A 4 0.08 10.79 20.04
C LYS A 4 -0.07 11.55 18.74
N THR A 5 -1.08 11.23 17.95
CA THR A 5 -1.36 11.93 16.70
C THR A 5 -2.84 11.83 16.34
N GLU A 6 -3.32 12.77 15.56
CA GLU A 6 -4.59 12.70 14.85
C GLU A 6 -4.33 12.30 13.39
N LEU A 7 -5.26 11.56 12.78
CA LEU A 7 -5.15 11.13 11.38
C LEU A 7 -5.81 12.17 10.47
N LYS A 8 -5.04 12.74 9.55
CA LYS A 8 -5.55 13.64 8.52
C LYS A 8 -6.18 12.86 7.37
N ASN A 9 -5.37 12.03 6.70
CA ASN A 9 -5.78 11.32 5.49
C ASN A 9 -6.05 9.82 5.73
N ILE A 10 -7.14 9.53 6.43
CA ILE A 10 -7.52 8.16 6.82
C ILE A 10 -7.70 7.25 5.60
N ARG A 11 -8.27 7.77 4.50
CA ARG A 11 -8.50 7.01 3.27
C ARG A 11 -7.19 6.57 2.63
N THR A 12 -6.24 7.48 2.46
CA THR A 12 -4.94 7.16 1.88
C THR A 12 -4.15 6.22 2.78
N PHE A 13 -4.15 6.47 4.10
CA PHE A 13 -3.47 5.59 5.04
C PHE A 13 -4.08 4.18 5.09
N SER A 14 -5.41 4.07 4.98
CA SER A 14 -6.12 2.78 4.87
C SER A 14 -5.77 2.04 3.57
N LYS A 15 -5.69 2.75 2.43
CA LYS A 15 -5.25 2.19 1.14
C LYS A 15 -3.78 1.72 1.20
N LEU A 16 -2.88 2.51 1.81
CA LEU A 16 -1.47 2.17 1.98
C LEU A 16 -1.32 0.91 2.85
N THR A 17 -1.95 0.91 4.03
CA THR A 17 -1.95 -0.25 4.95
C THR A 17 -2.53 -1.49 4.26
N ALA A 18 -3.57 -1.33 3.43
CA ALA A 18 -4.14 -2.43 2.66
C ALA A 18 -3.20 -2.98 1.56
N ALA A 19 -2.36 -2.12 0.97
CA ALA A 19 -1.34 -2.54 0.01
C ALA A 19 -0.21 -3.30 0.73
N LEU A 20 0.31 -2.75 1.84
CA LEU A 20 1.33 -3.40 2.65
C LEU A 20 0.85 -4.77 3.20
N ASN A 21 -0.40 -4.82 3.71
CA ASN A 21 -0.99 -6.06 4.25
C ASN A 21 -1.19 -7.17 3.20
N SER A 22 -1.15 -6.82 1.91
CA SER A 22 -1.22 -7.82 0.84
C SER A 22 0.11 -8.52 0.58
N LEU A 23 1.23 -7.94 1.03
CA LEU A 23 2.58 -8.47 0.88
C LEU A 23 2.98 -9.28 2.11
N GLU A 24 2.91 -8.66 3.29
CA GLU A 24 3.25 -9.28 4.57
C GLU A 24 2.22 -8.84 5.63
N LYS A 25 2.13 -9.58 6.74
CA LYS A 25 1.22 -9.29 7.85
C LYS A 25 1.85 -8.33 8.87
N ILE A 26 3.17 -8.21 8.87
CA ILE A 26 3.95 -7.40 9.81
C ILE A 26 4.73 -6.36 9.01
N ALA A 27 4.73 -5.11 9.49
CA ALA A 27 5.59 -4.06 8.99
C ALA A 27 6.44 -3.47 10.11
N TRP A 28 7.63 -3.01 9.74
CA TRP A 28 8.45 -2.17 10.59
C TRP A 28 8.14 -0.70 10.31
N VAL A 29 7.85 0.04 11.36
CA VAL A 29 7.48 1.45 11.29
C VAL A 29 8.51 2.23 12.07
N ARG A 30 9.20 3.14 11.39
CA ARG A 30 10.09 4.10 11.99
C ARG A 30 9.44 5.47 11.93
N LEU A 31 9.17 6.04 13.08
CA LEU A 31 8.61 7.37 13.24
C LEU A 31 9.71 8.30 13.71
N ASP A 32 10.08 9.25 12.85
CA ASP A 32 10.98 10.35 13.16
C ASP A 32 10.14 11.65 13.22
N ASP A 33 10.73 12.80 13.59
CA ASP A 33 9.97 14.06 13.71
C ASP A 33 9.40 14.54 12.36
N ASP A 34 10.11 14.28 11.25
CA ASP A 34 9.73 14.76 9.90
C ASP A 34 9.04 13.69 9.04
N THR A 35 9.42 12.41 9.21
CA THR A 35 9.00 11.33 8.29
C THR A 35 8.57 10.05 9.02
N ALA A 36 7.52 9.43 8.48
CA ALA A 36 7.09 8.09 8.83
C ALA A 36 7.54 7.10 7.75
N ARG A 37 8.40 6.16 8.13
CA ARG A 37 8.92 5.12 7.24
C ARG A 37 8.31 3.77 7.55
N PHE A 38 7.72 3.14 6.55
CA PHE A 38 7.19 1.77 6.62
C PHE A 38 8.09 0.86 5.80
N THR A 39 8.62 -0.17 6.43
CA THR A 39 9.46 -1.18 5.79
C THR A 39 8.80 -2.54 5.91
N VAL A 40 8.68 -3.25 4.80
CA VAL A 40 8.15 -4.62 4.73
C VAL A 40 9.16 -5.48 4.01
N ILE A 41 9.73 -6.46 4.72
CA ILE A 41 10.70 -7.42 4.17
C ILE A 41 10.12 -8.81 4.36
N PRO A 42 9.51 -9.42 3.33
CA PRO A 42 9.07 -10.80 3.40
C PRO A 42 10.25 -11.78 3.31
N ASP A 43 10.10 -12.99 3.86
CA ASP A 43 11.09 -14.07 3.71
C ASP A 43 11.31 -14.50 2.24
N THR A 44 10.31 -14.27 1.40
CA THR A 44 10.34 -14.57 -0.03
C THR A 44 9.42 -13.61 -0.77
N GLY A 45 10.01 -12.80 -1.66
CA GLY A 45 9.29 -11.88 -2.53
C GLY A 45 9.84 -10.46 -2.46
N SER A 46 9.00 -9.53 -2.91
CA SER A 46 9.30 -8.12 -3.04
C SER A 46 9.36 -7.41 -1.69
N GLN A 47 10.37 -6.56 -1.54
CA GLN A 47 10.55 -5.72 -0.36
C GLN A 47 9.97 -4.32 -0.62
N VAL A 48 9.52 -3.65 0.44
CA VAL A 48 8.87 -2.33 0.33
C VAL A 48 9.46 -1.34 1.33
N TRP A 49 9.72 -0.13 0.85
CA TRP A 49 10.06 1.04 1.65
C TRP A 49 9.12 2.17 1.28
N ALA A 50 8.20 2.51 2.17
CA ALA A 50 7.36 3.68 2.06
C ALA A 50 7.94 4.78 2.94
N SER A 51 8.25 5.94 2.36
CA SER A 51 8.61 7.13 3.13
C SER A 51 7.54 8.19 2.91
N LEU A 52 6.86 8.57 3.98
CA LEU A 52 5.80 9.57 3.94
C LEU A 52 6.13 10.69 4.93
N SER A 53 5.80 11.93 4.55
CA SER A 53 5.89 13.06 5.48
C SER A 53 4.91 12.86 6.63
N MET A 54 5.32 13.23 7.85
CA MET A 54 4.42 13.24 9.01
C MET A 54 3.21 14.14 8.74
N ASP A 55 3.41 15.31 8.15
CA ASP A 55 2.34 16.28 7.87
C ASP A 55 1.32 15.79 6.82
N PHE A 56 1.72 14.84 5.98
CA PHE A 56 0.83 14.23 4.99
C PHE A 56 -0.19 13.27 5.63
N MET A 57 0.25 12.49 6.61
CA MET A 57 -0.58 11.46 7.24
C MET A 57 -1.26 11.91 8.53
N PHE A 58 -0.63 12.84 9.23
CA PHE A 58 -0.87 13.11 10.64
C PHE A 58 -1.08 14.60 10.91
N GLU A 59 -1.91 14.90 11.90
CA GLU A 59 -2.11 16.22 12.48
C GLU A 59 -1.84 16.16 13.98
N ASN A 60 -1.40 17.29 14.56
CA ASN A 60 -1.17 17.43 16.00
C ASN A 60 -0.30 16.29 16.59
N TYR A 61 0.72 15.86 15.84
CA TYR A 61 1.58 14.76 16.26
C TYR A 61 2.54 15.21 17.36
N HIS A 62 2.77 14.30 18.30
CA HIS A 62 3.69 14.48 19.41
C HIS A 62 4.47 13.19 19.62
N ILE A 63 5.76 13.25 19.29
CA ILE A 63 6.71 12.16 19.44
C ILE A 63 7.68 12.52 20.56
N GLN A 64 7.83 11.61 21.52
CA GLN A 64 8.87 11.66 22.55
C GLN A 64 9.46 10.27 22.72
N SER A 65 10.69 10.09 22.25
CA SER A 65 11.48 8.87 22.41
C SER A 65 12.64 9.10 23.39
N ALA A 66 13.15 8.01 23.96
CA ALA A 66 14.40 8.03 24.73
C ALA A 66 15.63 7.75 23.84
N GLU A 67 15.40 7.40 22.58
CA GLU A 67 16.42 7.04 21.59
C GLU A 67 17.02 8.26 20.90
N ALA A 68 18.17 8.06 20.26
CA ALA A 68 18.81 9.07 19.43
C ALA A 68 17.84 9.58 18.34
N ASN A 69 17.90 10.89 18.07
CA ASN A 69 17.09 11.61 17.08
C ASN A 69 15.56 11.50 17.28
N ASN A 70 15.10 11.32 18.54
CA ASN A 70 13.67 11.25 18.87
C ASN A 70 12.89 10.15 18.12
N THR A 71 13.59 9.10 17.67
CA THR A 71 13.01 8.09 16.78
C THR A 71 12.27 7.00 17.55
N ILE A 72 11.13 6.55 17.03
CA ILE A 72 10.38 5.41 17.59
C ILE A 72 10.32 4.32 16.52
N ASN A 73 10.92 3.17 16.83
CA ASN A 73 10.91 2.00 15.95
C ASN A 73 9.93 0.95 16.50
N LEU A 74 8.94 0.60 15.69
CA LEU A 74 7.86 -0.31 16.05
C LEU A 74 7.74 -1.43 15.02
N GLU A 75 7.43 -2.62 15.49
CA GLU A 75 6.89 -3.69 14.67
C GLU A 75 5.37 -3.70 14.84
N LEU A 76 4.67 -3.53 13.72
CA LEU A 76 3.24 -3.29 13.66
C LEU A 76 2.54 -4.39 12.86
N PRO A 77 1.59 -5.12 13.47
CA PRO A 77 0.69 -6.00 12.76
C PRO A 77 -0.24 -5.20 11.85
N LEU A 78 -0.17 -5.41 10.54
CA LEU A 78 -0.92 -4.66 9.55
C LEU A 78 -2.41 -5.03 9.50
N GLN A 79 -2.77 -6.27 9.79
CA GLN A 79 -4.17 -6.72 9.73
C GLN A 79 -5.07 -6.03 10.78
N PRO A 80 -4.70 -5.95 12.08
CA PRO A 80 -5.45 -5.17 13.07
C PRO A 80 -5.52 -3.68 12.71
N LEU A 81 -4.41 -3.10 12.26
CA LEU A 81 -4.36 -1.70 11.83
C LEU A 81 -5.33 -1.44 10.67
N GLN A 82 -5.32 -2.30 9.65
CA GLN A 82 -6.21 -2.17 8.50
C GLN A 82 -7.68 -2.27 8.91
N ARG A 83 -8.02 -3.18 9.84
CA ARG A 83 -9.38 -3.30 10.37
C ARG A 83 -9.79 -2.02 11.09
N ALA A 84 -8.89 -1.50 11.92
CA ALA A 84 -9.12 -0.28 12.66
C ALA A 84 -9.34 0.92 11.71
N LEU A 85 -8.46 1.09 10.71
CA LEU A 85 -8.56 2.17 9.72
C LEU A 85 -9.84 2.07 8.88
N LYS A 86 -10.29 0.86 8.55
CA LYS A 86 -11.59 0.65 7.89
C LYS A 86 -12.75 1.14 8.76
N SER A 87 -12.69 0.96 10.07
CA SER A 87 -13.68 1.52 11.00
C SER A 87 -13.63 3.05 11.08
N ALA A 88 -12.49 3.65 10.79
CA ALA A 88 -12.28 5.11 10.81
C ALA A 88 -12.63 5.81 9.47
N LEU A 89 -12.96 5.09 8.39
CA LEU A 89 -13.22 5.72 7.09
C LEU A 89 -14.40 6.71 7.10
N ASN A 90 -15.40 6.45 7.95
CA ASN A 90 -16.60 7.29 8.09
C ASN A 90 -16.63 8.00 9.46
N SER A 91 -15.49 8.10 10.14
CA SER A 91 -15.40 8.76 11.44
C SER A 91 -15.24 10.27 11.29
N THR A 92 -15.71 11.02 12.28
CA THR A 92 -15.50 12.46 12.36
C THR A 92 -14.08 12.79 12.80
N SER A 93 -13.48 11.97 13.67
CA SER A 93 -12.06 12.05 13.99
C SER A 93 -11.48 10.69 14.35
N ALA A 94 -10.18 10.52 14.11
CA ALA A 94 -9.43 9.34 14.52
C ALA A 94 -8.06 9.75 15.05
N SER A 95 -7.70 9.24 16.23
CA SER A 95 -6.41 9.50 16.87
C SER A 95 -5.68 8.21 17.18
N LEU A 96 -4.36 8.21 17.02
CA LEU A 96 -3.47 7.13 17.40
C LEU A 96 -2.66 7.53 18.63
N ARG A 97 -2.53 6.61 19.58
CA ARG A 97 -1.71 6.79 20.76
C ARG A 97 -0.95 5.53 21.10
N LEU A 98 0.36 5.65 21.27
CA LEU A 98 1.18 4.59 21.86
C LEU A 98 1.01 4.60 23.38
N THR A 99 0.49 3.51 23.92
CA THR A 99 0.29 3.30 25.36
C THR A 99 0.94 1.99 25.80
N LYS A 100 1.03 1.78 27.12
CA LYS A 100 1.51 0.53 27.70
C LYS A 100 0.39 -0.05 28.56
N LYS A 101 -0.19 -1.16 28.13
CA LYS A 101 -1.30 -1.85 28.80
C LYS A 101 -0.78 -3.19 29.33
N GLU A 102 -0.92 -3.42 30.63
CA GLU A 102 -0.47 -4.67 31.29
C GLU A 102 0.99 -5.07 30.98
N GLY A 103 1.87 -4.07 30.81
CA GLY A 103 3.28 -4.30 30.49
C GLY A 103 3.60 -4.41 29.00
N VAL A 104 2.59 -4.55 28.14
CA VAL A 104 2.73 -4.68 26.68
C VAL A 104 2.53 -3.32 26.00
N PRO A 105 3.40 -2.91 25.07
CA PRO A 105 3.18 -1.70 24.28
C PRO A 105 2.04 -1.94 23.28
N VAL A 106 1.06 -1.04 23.27
CA VAL A 106 -0.10 -1.11 22.38
C VAL A 106 -0.32 0.24 21.69
N LEU A 107 -0.61 0.19 20.40
CA LEU A 107 -1.06 1.33 19.61
C LEU A 107 -2.60 1.38 19.70
N SER A 108 -3.09 2.24 20.58
CA SER A 108 -4.52 2.47 20.79
C SER A 108 -5.01 3.48 19.76
N MET A 109 -5.95 3.08 18.91
CA MET A 109 -6.64 3.99 18.01
C MET A 109 -8.04 4.31 18.54
N THR A 110 -8.31 5.58 18.78
CA THR A 110 -9.62 6.08 19.20
C THR A 110 -10.30 6.75 18.02
N ILE A 111 -11.45 6.22 17.65
CA ILE A 111 -12.28 6.63 16.51
C ILE A 111 -13.56 7.23 17.07
N THR A 112 -13.86 8.45 16.68
CA THR A 112 -15.08 9.15 17.06
C THR A 112 -15.98 9.25 15.84
N THR A 113 -17.23 8.80 15.95
CA THR A 113 -18.22 8.88 14.87
C THR A 113 -19.49 9.52 15.41
N THR A 114 -19.92 10.62 14.81
CA THR A 114 -21.25 11.17 15.04
C THR A 114 -22.23 10.44 14.14
N THR A 115 -23.19 9.71 14.72
CA THR A 115 -24.26 9.09 13.93
C THR A 115 -25.44 10.04 13.84
N ASP A 116 -25.70 10.56 12.65
CA ASP A 116 -26.96 11.24 12.34
C ASP A 116 -28.09 10.22 12.28
N ALA A 117 -29.14 10.42 13.08
CA ALA A 117 -30.29 9.51 13.18
C ALA A 117 -31.23 9.54 11.95
N SER A 118 -30.79 10.12 10.83
CA SER A 118 -31.58 10.31 9.60
C SER A 118 -31.38 9.20 8.56
N ALA A 119 -30.47 8.24 8.77
CA ALA A 119 -30.35 7.07 7.90
C ALA A 119 -31.42 6.03 8.24
N PRO A 120 -32.40 5.73 7.36
CA PRO A 120 -33.38 4.70 7.63
C PRO A 120 -32.67 3.34 7.69
N SER A 121 -32.69 2.72 8.87
CA SER A 121 -32.34 1.31 9.00
C SER A 121 -33.35 0.48 8.22
N ALA A 122 -32.94 -0.03 7.05
CA ALA A 122 -33.74 -0.90 6.19
C ALA A 122 -34.16 -2.23 6.86
N ALA A 123 -33.79 -2.48 8.12
CA ALA A 123 -34.12 -3.67 8.87
C ALA A 123 -35.42 -3.56 9.71
N ALA A 124 -36.00 -2.37 9.88
CA ALA A 124 -37.17 -2.17 10.75
C ALA A 124 -38.52 -2.02 10.02
N ALA A 125 -38.52 -1.81 8.70
CA ALA A 125 -39.74 -1.49 7.93
C ALA A 125 -40.65 -2.70 7.63
N HIS A 126 -40.24 -3.93 7.94
CA HIS A 126 -41.01 -5.14 7.62
C HIS A 126 -41.83 -5.73 8.78
N ARG A 127 -41.92 -5.07 9.93
CA ARG A 127 -42.67 -5.61 11.10
C ARG A 127 -43.93 -4.84 11.51
N ALA A 128 -44.29 -3.77 10.81
CA ALA A 128 -45.45 -2.93 11.17
C ALA A 128 -46.61 -2.99 10.16
N ALA A 129 -46.67 -4.03 9.32
CA ALA A 129 -47.75 -4.24 8.36
C ALA A 129 -48.54 -5.51 8.69
N SER A 130 -49.14 -5.54 9.87
CA SER A 130 -50.28 -6.41 10.20
C SER A 130 -50.79 -6.01 11.57
N LEU A 131 -51.99 -5.45 11.65
CA LEU A 131 -53.05 -5.76 12.62
C LEU A 131 -54.19 -4.74 12.44
N ASP A 132 -55.23 -5.25 11.79
CA ASP A 132 -56.67 -5.01 11.97
C ASP A 132 -57.27 -3.60 11.83
N ASP A 133 -58.23 -3.57 10.90
CA ASP A 133 -59.12 -2.50 10.46
C ASP A 133 -60.38 -2.54 11.35
N ASP A 134 -60.54 -1.58 12.27
CA ASP A 134 -61.74 -1.46 13.12
C ASP A 134 -62.35 -0.04 12.93
N PRO A 135 -63.57 0.11 12.35
CA PRO A 135 -64.04 1.38 11.82
C PRO A 135 -64.95 2.17 12.78
N PHE A 136 -64.69 2.14 14.09
CA PHE A 136 -65.39 2.95 15.08
C PHE A 136 -64.50 3.24 16.30
N ASP A 137 -63.73 4.32 16.29
CA ASP A 137 -63.39 5.02 17.53
C ASP A 137 -63.15 6.52 17.26
N ASP A 138 -63.89 7.33 18.01
CA ASP A 138 -63.97 8.78 17.97
C ASP A 138 -63.12 9.33 19.14
N ASP A 139 -62.58 10.54 18.96
CA ASP A 139 -61.97 11.38 19.99
C ASP A 139 -60.74 10.85 20.77
N LEU A 140 -59.56 11.39 20.39
CA LEU A 140 -58.55 12.06 21.24
C LEU A 140 -57.18 12.02 20.52
N PRO A 141 -56.54 13.16 20.20
CA PRO A 141 -55.13 13.14 19.84
C PRO A 141 -54.31 12.94 21.13
N PRO A 142 -53.57 11.84 21.31
CA PRO A 142 -52.58 11.79 22.36
C PRO A 142 -51.46 12.77 21.98
N GLU A 143 -51.35 13.88 22.71
CA GLU A 143 -50.12 14.68 22.78
C GLU A 143 -49.01 13.78 23.33
N HIS A 144 -48.42 12.97 22.45
CA HIS A 144 -47.10 12.42 22.68
C HIS A 144 -46.14 13.61 22.64
N LEU A 145 -45.84 14.11 23.84
CA LEU A 145 -44.65 14.89 24.13
C LEU A 145 -43.42 13.99 23.84
N GLU A 146 -43.18 13.67 22.57
CA GLU A 146 -41.91 13.12 22.13
C GLU A 146 -40.90 14.24 22.30
N THR A 147 -40.31 14.25 23.50
CA THR A 147 -39.04 14.89 23.78
C THR A 147 -38.09 14.51 22.66
N SER A 148 -38.03 15.37 21.65
CA SER A 148 -37.13 15.27 20.51
C SER A 148 -35.75 15.71 20.97
N LEU A 149 -35.27 15.07 22.04
CA LEU A 149 -33.86 14.82 22.26
C LEU A 149 -33.45 13.78 21.21
N ARG A 150 -33.44 14.20 19.95
CA ARG A 150 -32.61 13.60 18.91
C ARG A 150 -31.16 13.81 19.37
N ARG A 151 -30.72 13.03 20.35
CA ARG A 151 -29.34 13.00 20.80
C ARG A 151 -28.54 12.50 19.60
N GLU A 152 -27.83 13.40 18.94
CA GLU A 152 -26.63 13.06 18.21
C GLU A 152 -25.80 12.15 19.11
N ARG A 153 -25.84 10.85 18.84
CA ARG A 153 -25.10 9.87 19.62
C ARG A 153 -23.70 9.84 19.04
N GLU A 154 -22.78 10.53 19.71
CA GLU A 154 -21.36 10.36 19.49
C GLU A 154 -20.95 8.95 19.93
N LYS A 155 -20.45 8.15 19.00
CA LYS A 155 -19.94 6.81 19.24
C LYS A 155 -18.42 6.86 19.22
N ILE A 156 -17.81 6.52 20.35
CA ILE A 156 -16.35 6.44 20.48
C ILE A 156 -15.95 4.94 20.49
N ILE A 157 -15.13 4.54 19.54
CA ILE A 157 -14.59 3.18 19.39
C ILE A 157 -13.10 3.24 19.63
N THR A 158 -12.60 2.50 20.61
CA THR A 158 -11.15 2.34 20.83
C THR A 158 -10.72 0.94 20.43
N GLN A 159 -9.68 0.85 19.59
CA GLN A 159 -9.10 -0.41 19.14
C GLN A 159 -7.62 -0.45 19.55
N ASP A 160 -7.27 -1.42 20.40
CA ASP A 160 -5.91 -1.64 20.87
C ASP A 160 -5.18 -2.60 19.91
N ILE A 161 -4.07 -2.15 19.32
CA ILE A 161 -3.23 -2.96 18.43
C ILE A 161 -1.93 -3.29 19.17
N PRO A 162 -1.62 -4.55 19.47
CA PRO A 162 -0.35 -4.90 20.10
C PRO A 162 0.79 -4.59 19.14
N VAL A 163 1.81 -3.88 19.63
CA VAL A 163 3.02 -3.56 18.87
C VAL A 163 4.23 -4.05 19.63
N ARG A 164 5.36 -4.24 18.94
CA ARG A 164 6.64 -4.55 19.58
C ARG A 164 7.61 -3.41 19.32
N VAL A 165 8.25 -2.91 20.38
CA VAL A 165 9.27 -1.87 20.24
C VAL A 165 10.58 -2.52 19.83
N LEU A 166 11.22 -1.99 18.79
CA LEU A 166 12.48 -2.49 18.27
C LEU A 166 13.66 -1.67 18.82
N HIS A 167 14.74 -2.36 19.17
CA HIS A 167 15.98 -1.73 19.59
C HIS A 167 16.77 -1.23 18.36
N PRO A 168 17.55 -0.14 18.46
CA PRO A 168 18.31 0.42 17.33
C PRO A 168 19.19 -0.58 16.58
N GLU A 169 19.80 -1.55 17.27
CA GLU A 169 20.65 -2.59 16.66
C GLU A 169 19.89 -3.44 15.63
N THR A 170 18.62 -3.76 15.90
CA THR A 170 17.78 -4.49 14.93
C THR A 170 17.43 -3.58 13.74
N VAL A 171 17.30 -2.27 13.97
CA VAL A 171 16.96 -1.29 12.93
C VAL A 171 18.11 -1.07 11.95
N GLU A 172 19.36 -1.13 12.40
CA GLU A 172 20.54 -1.05 11.53
C GLU A 172 20.62 -2.21 10.52
N THR A 173 20.05 -3.37 10.86
CA THR A 173 19.94 -4.48 9.89
C THR A 173 18.86 -4.24 8.82
N ILE A 174 17.92 -3.34 9.11
CA ILE A 174 16.80 -2.95 8.23
C ILE A 174 17.20 -1.69 7.45
N MET A 175 18.32 -1.76 6.75
CA MET A 175 18.72 -0.69 5.83
C MET A 175 18.15 -0.96 4.45
N GLN A 176 17.69 0.11 3.79
CA GLN A 176 17.28 0.05 2.39
C GLN A 176 18.45 -0.48 1.56
N PRO A 177 18.25 -1.54 0.75
CA PRO A 177 19.29 -2.07 -0.10
C PRO A 177 19.67 -1.01 -1.11
N LYS A 178 20.98 -0.75 -1.22
CA LYS A 178 21.52 0.04 -2.31
C LYS A 178 21.40 -0.80 -3.58
N VAL A 179 20.36 -0.55 -4.36
CA VAL A 179 20.19 -1.19 -5.67
C VAL A 179 21.08 -0.49 -6.68
N ARG A 180 21.58 -1.24 -7.66
CA ARG A 180 22.31 -0.72 -8.81
C ARG A 180 21.48 0.33 -9.56
N GLU A 181 22.16 1.26 -10.22
CA GLU A 181 21.52 2.25 -11.09
C GLU A 181 20.65 1.56 -12.16
N PRO A 182 19.39 1.98 -12.33
CA PRO A 182 18.46 1.33 -13.23
C PRO A 182 18.78 1.62 -14.71
N ASP A 183 18.63 0.60 -15.55
CA ASP A 183 18.89 0.68 -16.98
C ASP A 183 17.72 1.33 -17.75
N VAL A 184 16.47 1.06 -17.37
CA VAL A 184 15.29 1.59 -18.07
C VAL A 184 14.29 2.15 -17.07
N HIS A 185 13.84 3.39 -17.27
CA HIS A 185 12.72 3.97 -16.52
C HIS A 185 11.50 4.11 -17.42
N ILE A 186 10.32 3.75 -16.95
CA ILE A 186 9.09 3.87 -17.72
C ILE A 186 7.91 4.13 -16.78
N GLN A 187 7.02 5.04 -17.17
CA GLN A 187 5.77 5.23 -16.46
C GLN A 187 4.83 4.06 -16.76
N LEU A 188 4.37 3.38 -15.72
CA LEU A 188 3.47 2.24 -15.89
C LEU A 188 2.05 2.68 -16.28
N PRO A 189 1.33 1.86 -17.07
CA PRO A 189 -0.11 2.02 -17.26
C PRO A 189 -0.85 1.77 -15.93
N PRO A 190 -2.17 2.04 -15.85
CA PRO A 190 -2.93 1.85 -14.62
C PRO A 190 -2.72 0.47 -13.99
N LEU A 191 -2.15 0.43 -12.79
CA LEU A 191 -1.70 -0.81 -12.15
C LEU A 191 -2.82 -1.83 -11.95
N LEU A 192 -4.08 -1.38 -11.77
CA LEU A 192 -5.23 -2.28 -11.66
C LEU A 192 -5.51 -3.05 -12.97
N GLN A 193 -5.28 -2.41 -14.12
CA GLN A 193 -5.41 -3.07 -15.42
C GLN A 193 -4.25 -4.05 -15.64
N LEU A 194 -3.03 -3.62 -15.33
CA LEU A 194 -1.83 -4.46 -15.39
C LEU A 194 -2.00 -5.70 -14.50
N LYS A 195 -2.56 -5.52 -13.29
CA LYS A 195 -2.90 -6.57 -12.33
C LYS A 195 -3.93 -7.55 -12.89
N ALA A 196 -5.01 -7.04 -13.48
CA ALA A 196 -6.05 -7.88 -14.06
C ALA A 196 -5.50 -8.76 -15.20
N ILE A 197 -4.54 -8.26 -15.99
CA ILE A 197 -3.88 -9.02 -17.05
C ILE A 197 -2.89 -10.03 -16.45
N SER A 198 -2.02 -9.62 -15.53
CA SER A 198 -1.04 -10.52 -14.90
C SER A 198 -1.71 -11.66 -14.12
N ASP A 199 -2.83 -11.39 -13.43
CA ASP A 199 -3.58 -12.40 -12.68
C ASP A 199 -4.20 -13.44 -13.63
N ARG A 200 -4.66 -13.02 -14.81
CA ARG A 200 -5.16 -13.95 -15.84
C ARG A 200 -4.03 -14.81 -16.42
N PHE A 201 -2.88 -14.22 -16.71
CA PHE A 201 -1.71 -14.95 -17.21
C PHE A 201 -1.24 -16.01 -16.22
N THR A 202 -1.11 -15.61 -14.95
CA THR A 202 -0.75 -16.52 -13.85
C THR A 202 -1.77 -17.67 -13.73
N LYS A 203 -3.08 -17.39 -13.80
CA LYS A 203 -4.13 -18.43 -13.76
C LYS A 203 -4.06 -19.38 -14.94
N LEU A 204 -3.80 -18.87 -16.15
CA LEU A 204 -3.66 -19.70 -17.35
C LEU A 204 -2.45 -20.63 -17.23
N ALA A 205 -1.29 -20.12 -16.82
CA ALA A 205 -0.12 -20.97 -16.62
C ALA A 205 -0.31 -22.01 -15.50
N LEU A 206 -1.04 -21.68 -14.43
CA LEU A 206 -1.38 -22.64 -13.37
C LEU A 206 -2.35 -23.72 -13.85
N ALA A 207 -3.28 -23.40 -14.74
CA ALA A 207 -4.26 -24.34 -15.28
C ALA A 207 -3.65 -25.29 -16.34
N SER A 208 -2.57 -24.86 -17.00
CA SER A 208 -1.97 -25.55 -18.15
C SER A 208 -0.88 -26.58 -17.82
N GLY A 209 -0.48 -26.77 -16.55
CA GLY A 209 0.62 -27.66 -16.18
C GLY A 209 0.30 -28.64 -15.04
N PRO A 210 0.49 -29.97 -15.22
CA PRO A 210 0.17 -30.98 -14.19
C PRO A 210 1.28 -31.19 -13.13
N ALA A 211 2.10 -30.18 -12.80
CA ALA A 211 3.25 -30.35 -11.89
C ALA A 211 3.80 -29.09 -11.19
N ALA A 212 3.06 -27.97 -11.10
CA ALA A 212 3.54 -26.74 -10.47
C ALA A 212 3.52 -26.75 -8.92
N SER A 213 3.72 -27.92 -8.30
CA SER A 213 3.91 -28.10 -6.85
C SER A 213 5.39 -28.15 -6.44
N ARG A 214 6.34 -27.84 -7.34
CA ARG A 214 7.75 -27.67 -6.99
C ARG A 214 8.07 -26.18 -6.75
N ALA A 215 7.84 -25.74 -5.51
CA ALA A 215 8.48 -24.61 -4.81
C ALA A 215 8.54 -23.19 -5.45
N GLY A 216 8.15 -22.98 -6.71
CA GLY A 216 8.14 -21.66 -7.36
C GLY A 216 6.87 -21.46 -8.19
N GLY A 217 6.21 -20.32 -8.04
CA GLY A 217 5.05 -19.98 -8.86
C GLY A 217 5.44 -19.70 -10.31
N PRO A 218 4.45 -19.50 -11.20
CA PRO A 218 4.72 -19.15 -12.59
C PRO A 218 5.52 -17.84 -12.65
N LYS A 219 6.66 -17.87 -13.33
CA LYS A 219 7.51 -16.69 -13.54
C LYS A 219 6.95 -15.87 -14.70
N LEU A 220 6.68 -14.60 -14.45
CA LEU A 220 6.30 -13.60 -15.45
C LEU A 220 7.57 -12.90 -15.94
N GLU A 221 7.69 -12.71 -17.25
CA GLU A 221 8.75 -11.91 -17.85
C GLU A 221 8.20 -10.50 -18.11
N LEU A 222 8.72 -9.50 -17.40
CA LEU A 222 8.45 -8.09 -17.68
C LEU A 222 9.60 -7.54 -18.48
N SER A 223 9.32 -6.85 -19.57
CA SER A 223 10.34 -6.23 -20.41
C SER A 223 9.95 -4.80 -20.73
N ALA A 224 10.87 -3.86 -20.62
CA ALA A 224 10.63 -2.47 -20.96
C ALA A 224 11.75 -1.90 -21.83
N ASN A 225 11.43 -0.90 -22.65
CA ASN A 225 12.41 -0.16 -23.43
C ASN A 225 12.38 1.35 -23.12
N MET A 226 13.39 2.07 -23.60
CA MET A 226 13.51 3.53 -23.48
C MET A 226 12.72 4.31 -24.54
N HIS A 227 11.79 3.64 -25.24
CA HIS A 227 10.96 4.18 -26.32
C HIS A 227 9.45 4.05 -26.01
N GLY A 228 9.08 3.93 -24.74
CA GLY A 228 7.70 3.93 -24.30
C GLY A 228 6.95 2.62 -24.56
N ALA A 229 7.65 1.50 -24.64
CA ALA A 229 7.06 0.18 -24.74
C ALA A 229 7.34 -0.66 -23.49
N LEU A 230 6.27 -1.26 -22.97
CA LEU A 230 6.30 -2.25 -21.90
C LEU A 230 5.70 -3.55 -22.44
N ARG A 231 6.29 -4.69 -22.09
CA ARG A 231 5.82 -6.01 -22.47
C ARG A 231 5.76 -6.90 -21.24
N LEU A 232 4.65 -7.61 -21.10
CA LEU A 232 4.46 -8.66 -20.13
C LEU A 232 4.29 -9.98 -20.91
N ARG A 233 5.12 -10.98 -20.62
CA ARG A 233 5.05 -12.29 -21.24
C ARG A 233 4.99 -13.38 -20.18
N ILE A 234 4.27 -14.46 -20.51
CA ILE A 234 4.32 -15.72 -19.79
C ILE A 234 4.51 -16.85 -20.79
N ALA A 235 5.54 -17.66 -20.58
CA ALA A 235 5.83 -18.82 -21.40
C ALA A 235 5.67 -20.09 -20.57
N SER A 236 4.80 -20.99 -21.03
CA SER A 236 4.57 -22.32 -20.44
C SER A 236 4.50 -23.36 -21.56
N GLU A 237 4.54 -24.66 -21.23
CA GLU A 237 4.53 -25.72 -22.24
C GLU A 237 3.30 -25.70 -23.14
N ALA A 238 2.13 -25.30 -22.62
CA ALA A 238 0.89 -25.28 -23.39
C ALA A 238 0.57 -23.92 -24.00
N VAL A 239 1.10 -22.83 -23.44
CA VAL A 239 0.65 -21.47 -23.73
C VAL A 239 1.81 -20.48 -23.61
N ASP A 240 2.01 -19.69 -24.67
CA ASP A 240 2.88 -18.51 -24.70
C ASP A 240 2.03 -17.28 -25.01
N ILE A 241 1.88 -16.39 -24.03
CA ILE A 241 1.08 -15.16 -24.17
C ILE A 241 1.98 -13.98 -23.88
N SER A 242 1.92 -12.96 -24.75
CA SER A 242 2.50 -11.65 -24.47
C SER A 242 1.48 -10.54 -24.66
N SER A 243 1.53 -9.53 -23.79
CA SER A 243 0.82 -8.26 -23.93
C SER A 243 1.83 -7.14 -23.97
N THR A 244 1.68 -6.24 -24.94
CA THR A 244 2.56 -5.10 -25.14
C THR A 244 1.75 -3.82 -25.03
N TRP A 245 2.23 -2.88 -24.23
CA TRP A 245 1.75 -1.52 -24.13
C TRP A 245 2.76 -0.62 -24.84
N THR A 246 2.26 0.33 -25.62
CA THR A 246 3.06 1.29 -26.39
C THR A 246 2.59 2.71 -26.11
N GLY A 247 3.47 3.69 -26.28
CA GLY A 247 3.14 5.11 -26.03
C GLY A 247 3.17 5.49 -24.55
N LEU A 248 3.95 4.76 -23.75
CA LEU A 248 4.23 5.12 -22.35
C LEU A 248 5.32 6.20 -22.30
N GLU A 249 5.31 7.04 -21.28
CA GLU A 249 6.34 8.05 -21.08
C GLU A 249 7.58 7.44 -20.39
N ASN A 250 8.76 7.84 -20.86
CA ASN A 250 10.03 7.60 -20.18
C ASN A 250 10.46 8.91 -19.48
N PRO A 251 10.27 9.04 -18.15
CA PRO A 251 10.63 10.26 -17.43
C PRO A 251 12.12 10.53 -17.54
N GLN A 252 12.55 11.78 -17.74
CA GLN A 252 13.98 12.11 -17.82
C GLN A 252 14.60 12.06 -16.41
N LEU A 253 15.77 11.43 -16.28
CA LEU A 253 16.52 11.44 -15.02
C LEU A 253 16.99 12.86 -14.71
N ASP A 254 16.77 13.31 -13.48
CA ASP A 254 17.29 14.59 -13.01
C ASP A 254 18.82 14.49 -12.85
N PRO A 255 19.61 15.36 -13.53
CA PRO A 255 21.07 15.42 -13.41
C PRO A 255 21.59 15.50 -11.97
N ALA A 256 20.80 16.06 -11.04
CA ALA A 256 21.19 16.25 -9.65
C ALA A 256 21.18 14.97 -8.80
N GLN A 257 20.52 13.90 -9.27
CA GLN A 257 20.38 12.64 -8.54
C GLN A 257 21.27 11.50 -9.08
N ILE A 258 22.09 11.75 -10.11
CA ILE A 258 22.95 10.76 -10.76
C ILE A 258 24.38 10.85 -10.22
N GLN A 259 24.97 9.72 -9.85
CA GLN A 259 26.38 9.63 -9.44
C GLN A 259 27.28 9.44 -10.67
N GLY A 260 27.45 10.50 -11.46
CA GLY A 260 28.35 10.50 -12.62
C GLY A 260 27.81 11.28 -13.83
N PRO A 261 28.58 11.33 -14.94
CA PRO A 261 28.13 11.95 -16.17
C PRO A 261 26.96 11.17 -16.79
N ILE A 262 25.89 11.88 -17.19
CA ILE A 262 24.66 11.33 -17.81
C ILE A 262 24.94 10.40 -19.01
N GLU A 263 26.05 10.64 -19.71
CA GLU A 263 26.47 9.90 -20.90
C GLU A 263 26.98 8.47 -20.60
N GLU A 264 27.48 8.21 -19.38
CA GLU A 264 27.92 6.88 -18.96
C GLU A 264 26.81 6.07 -18.28
N HIS A 265 25.67 6.73 -17.99
CA HIS A 265 24.56 6.09 -17.30
C HIS A 265 23.93 5.01 -18.19
N PRO A 266 23.64 3.81 -17.66
CA PRO A 266 23.12 2.69 -18.46
C PRO A 266 21.85 3.05 -19.25
N SER A 267 21.02 3.94 -18.73
CA SER A 267 19.81 4.42 -19.43
C SER A 267 20.07 5.23 -20.70
N ALA A 268 21.19 5.95 -20.79
CA ALA A 268 21.60 6.61 -22.03
C ALA A 268 22.02 5.58 -23.08
N ARG A 269 22.75 4.54 -22.66
CA ARG A 269 23.16 3.43 -23.54
C ARG A 269 21.98 2.61 -24.05
N PHE A 270 20.93 2.40 -23.25
CA PHE A 270 19.70 1.74 -23.69
C PHE A 270 18.88 2.61 -24.64
N ARG A 271 18.91 3.94 -24.48
CA ARG A 271 18.29 4.88 -25.42
C ARG A 271 19.02 4.92 -26.77
N GLU A 272 20.36 4.89 -26.75
CA GLU A 272 21.19 4.88 -27.96
C GLU A 272 21.18 3.54 -28.71
N ALA A 273 20.99 2.43 -27.99
CA ALA A 273 20.91 1.09 -28.57
C ALA A 273 19.64 0.84 -29.41
N GLY A 274 18.67 1.75 -29.38
CA GLY A 274 17.48 1.74 -30.23
C GLY A 274 16.26 1.01 -29.64
N PRO A 275 15.13 1.00 -30.38
CA PRO A 275 13.82 0.53 -29.89
C PRO A 275 13.74 -0.98 -29.66
N ASP A 276 14.68 -1.73 -30.24
CA ASP A 276 14.74 -3.19 -30.16
C ASP A 276 15.52 -3.70 -28.94
N LYS A 277 16.09 -2.80 -28.13
CA LYS A 277 16.72 -3.18 -26.87
C LYS A 277 15.72 -3.11 -25.71
N TRP A 278 15.47 -4.26 -25.10
CA TRP A 278 14.57 -4.43 -23.97
C TRP A 278 15.38 -4.81 -22.73
N ALA A 279 15.08 -4.19 -21.59
CA ALA A 279 15.53 -4.68 -20.30
C ALA A 279 14.48 -5.66 -19.77
N THR A 280 14.87 -6.88 -19.44
CA THR A 280 13.95 -7.95 -19.03
C THR A 280 14.19 -8.32 -17.56
N VAL A 281 13.11 -8.47 -16.79
CA VAL A 281 13.15 -8.92 -15.40
C VAL A 281 12.10 -10.02 -15.22
N ARG A 282 12.48 -11.08 -14.50
CA ARG A 282 11.59 -12.20 -14.17
C ARG A 282 11.11 -12.10 -12.74
N VAL A 283 9.79 -12.10 -12.56
CA VAL A 283 9.12 -11.96 -11.25
C VAL A 283 8.15 -13.12 -11.03
N ASP A 284 7.86 -13.48 -9.77
CA ASP A 284 6.83 -14.47 -9.47
C ASP A 284 5.43 -13.85 -9.67
N GLY A 285 4.55 -14.54 -10.41
CA GLY A 285 3.23 -14.00 -10.72
C GLY A 285 2.34 -13.73 -9.51
N LYS A 286 2.48 -14.49 -8.41
CA LYS A 286 1.72 -14.24 -7.17
C LYS A 286 2.30 -13.04 -6.43
N ASP A 287 3.62 -12.90 -6.41
CA ASP A 287 4.27 -11.77 -5.75
C ASP A 287 3.99 -10.46 -6.50
N TRP A 288 4.18 -10.47 -7.82
CA TRP A 288 3.82 -9.36 -8.70
C TRP A 288 2.37 -8.92 -8.54
N SER A 289 1.45 -9.88 -8.43
CA SER A 289 0.03 -9.62 -8.16
C SER A 289 -0.20 -8.88 -6.83
N ARG A 290 0.58 -9.19 -5.78
CA ARG A 290 0.52 -8.50 -4.49
C ARG A 290 1.09 -7.09 -4.61
N VAL A 291 2.26 -6.93 -5.23
CA VAL A 291 2.89 -5.62 -5.48
C VAL A 291 1.93 -4.68 -6.21
N LEU A 292 1.28 -5.14 -7.28
CA LEU A 292 0.31 -4.35 -8.04
C LEU A 292 -0.96 -3.97 -7.26
N SER A 293 -1.20 -4.56 -6.09
CA SER A 293 -2.29 -4.13 -5.21
C SER A 293 -2.09 -2.72 -4.64
N VAL A 294 -0.87 -2.17 -4.76
CA VAL A 294 -0.57 -0.75 -4.49
C VAL A 294 -1.31 0.21 -5.44
N GLY A 295 -1.79 -0.28 -6.60
CA GLY A 295 -2.61 0.50 -7.53
C GLY A 295 -3.86 1.14 -6.93
N ARG A 296 -4.28 0.71 -5.73
CA ARG A 296 -5.36 1.34 -4.96
C ARG A 296 -5.03 2.76 -4.47
N LEU A 297 -3.75 3.10 -4.36
CA LEU A 297 -3.28 4.44 -4.00
C LEU A 297 -3.53 5.48 -5.11
N GLU A 298 -3.87 5.04 -6.33
CA GLU A 298 -4.20 5.94 -7.47
C GLU A 298 -3.07 6.94 -7.78
N GLY A 299 -1.82 6.55 -7.49
CA GLY A 299 -0.63 7.35 -7.73
C GLY A 299 0.00 7.14 -9.10
N ARG A 300 0.90 8.06 -9.48
CA ARG A 300 1.78 7.88 -10.64
C ARG A 300 2.84 6.86 -10.29
N VAL A 301 3.10 5.90 -11.19
CA VAL A 301 4.07 4.83 -10.93
C VAL A 301 5.15 4.82 -11.99
N ILE A 302 6.39 4.94 -11.54
CA ILE A 302 7.59 4.82 -12.38
C ILE A 302 8.23 3.47 -12.08
N ALA A 303 8.37 2.65 -13.11
CA ALA A 303 9.11 1.40 -13.04
C ALA A 303 10.52 1.59 -13.57
N CYS A 304 11.48 1.15 -12.78
CA CYS A 304 12.91 1.20 -13.03
C CYS A 304 13.43 -0.25 -13.14
N PHE A 305 13.83 -0.65 -14.33
CA PHE A 305 14.33 -1.97 -14.63
C PHE A 305 15.86 -1.97 -14.57
N ALA A 306 16.43 -2.83 -13.75
CA ALA A 306 17.81 -3.26 -13.85
C ALA A 306 17.82 -4.63 -14.55
N ASP A 307 18.37 -4.68 -15.76
CA ASP A 307 18.29 -5.81 -16.69
C ASP A 307 18.77 -7.10 -16.02
N ASP A 308 17.94 -8.14 -16.01
CA ASP A 308 18.12 -9.43 -15.34
C ASP A 308 18.37 -9.42 -13.81
N HIS A 309 18.33 -8.25 -13.14
CA HIS A 309 18.69 -8.14 -11.71
C HIS A 309 17.51 -7.76 -10.80
N ALA A 310 16.84 -6.64 -11.09
CA ALA A 310 15.83 -6.12 -10.18
C ALA A 310 14.83 -5.19 -10.89
N LEU A 311 13.61 -5.16 -10.37
CA LEU A 311 12.59 -4.20 -10.72
C LEU A 311 12.33 -3.30 -9.50
N ILE A 312 12.50 -2.00 -9.70
CA ILE A 312 12.20 -0.99 -8.70
C ILE A 312 10.92 -0.26 -9.14
N LEU A 313 9.92 -0.16 -8.28
CA LEU A 313 8.72 0.65 -8.55
C LEU A 313 8.67 1.84 -7.59
N TYR A 314 8.67 3.05 -8.14
CA TYR A 314 8.40 4.27 -7.41
C TYR A 314 6.93 4.65 -7.59
N VAL A 315 6.16 4.57 -6.52
CA VAL A 315 4.76 4.99 -6.48
C VAL A 315 4.71 6.35 -5.80
N TYR A 316 4.39 7.38 -6.58
CA TYR A 316 4.19 8.73 -6.12
C TYR A 316 2.72 8.89 -5.72
N VAL A 317 2.49 9.03 -4.42
CA VAL A 317 1.15 9.23 -3.88
C VAL A 317 0.83 10.72 -3.90
N PRO A 318 -0.16 11.17 -4.69
CA PRO A 318 -0.47 12.59 -4.82
C PRO A 318 -0.96 13.16 -3.49
N GLN A 319 -0.42 14.32 -3.12
CA GLN A 319 -0.89 15.09 -1.98
C GLN A 319 -2.04 16.02 -2.43
N TYR A 320 -3.29 15.60 -2.20
CA TYR A 320 -4.45 16.38 -2.64
C TYR A 320 -4.68 17.69 -1.86
N ASP A 321 -4.09 17.83 -0.68
CA ASP A 321 -4.32 18.97 0.23
C ASP A 321 -3.22 20.05 0.17
N ASP A 322 -2.03 19.76 -0.39
CA ASP A 322 -0.92 20.71 -0.36
C ASP A 322 -0.16 20.71 -1.70
N SER A 323 -0.40 21.75 -2.49
CA SER A 323 0.15 21.95 -3.85
C SER A 323 1.66 22.17 -3.88
N GLY A 324 2.33 22.22 -2.72
CA GLY A 324 3.76 22.46 -2.57
C GLY A 324 4.53 21.41 -1.77
N ALA A 325 3.89 20.32 -1.34
CA ALA A 325 4.54 19.26 -0.59
C ALA A 325 5.10 18.17 -1.52
N ASP A 326 6.35 17.77 -1.29
CA ASP A 326 7.02 16.71 -2.05
C ASP A 326 6.19 15.42 -2.06
N ASP A 327 6.01 14.81 -3.23
CA ASP A 327 5.24 13.58 -3.39
C ASP A 327 5.74 12.49 -2.42
N SER A 328 4.82 11.83 -1.71
CA SER A 328 5.19 10.69 -0.87
C SER A 328 5.57 9.51 -1.75
N VAL A 329 6.78 8.96 -1.56
CA VAL A 329 7.33 7.91 -2.41
C VAL A 329 7.26 6.56 -1.71
N VAL A 330 6.59 5.61 -2.35
CA VAL A 330 6.65 4.19 -1.99
C VAL A 330 7.52 3.46 -3.00
N THR A 331 8.63 2.92 -2.51
CA THR A 331 9.60 2.17 -3.30
C THR A 331 9.38 0.67 -3.08
N PHE A 332 9.11 -0.07 -4.15
CA PHE A 332 9.12 -1.53 -4.14
C PHE A 332 10.38 -2.01 -4.82
N VAL A 333 11.07 -2.99 -4.25
CA VAL A 333 12.20 -3.66 -4.89
C VAL A 333 11.88 -5.13 -5.00
N ASP A 334 11.72 -5.60 -6.22
CA ASP A 334 11.63 -7.01 -6.56
C ASP A 334 12.97 -7.44 -7.15
N THR A 335 13.75 -8.21 -6.41
CA THR A 335 15.01 -8.77 -6.91
C THR A 335 14.68 -10.06 -7.64
N SER A 336 15.05 -10.16 -8.92
CA SER A 336 14.99 -11.44 -9.61
C SER A 336 15.84 -12.43 -8.81
N ARG A 337 15.27 -13.57 -8.40
CA ARG A 337 16.09 -14.66 -7.86
C ARG A 337 16.98 -15.15 -8.99
N ILE A 338 18.20 -14.63 -9.04
CA ILE A 338 19.32 -15.35 -9.64
C ILE A 338 19.46 -16.59 -8.75
N GLU A 339 18.95 -17.73 -9.21
CA GLU A 339 19.43 -19.00 -8.66
C GLU A 339 20.96 -18.90 -8.67
N PRO A 340 21.66 -19.18 -7.56
CA PRO A 340 23.11 -19.30 -7.64
C PRO A 340 23.36 -20.30 -8.75
N ALA A 341 23.98 -19.82 -9.83
CA ALA A 341 24.40 -20.69 -10.91
C ALA A 341 25.19 -21.80 -10.23
N PHE A 342 24.64 -23.02 -10.26
CA PHE A 342 25.36 -24.22 -9.86
C PHE A 342 26.62 -24.25 -10.73
N GLY A 343 27.73 -23.78 -10.17
CA GLY A 343 29.06 -24.10 -10.68
C GLY A 343 29.44 -25.47 -10.11
N PRO A 344 29.84 -26.44 -10.95
CA PRO A 344 30.64 -27.55 -10.47
C PRO A 344 32.01 -27.08 -9.95
#